data_AF-A0A7C5HA61-F1
#
_entry.id   AF-A0A7C5HA61-F1
#
_cell.length_a   1.000
_cell.length_b   1.000
_cell.length_c   1.000
_cell.angle_alpha   90.00
_cell.angle_beta   90.00
_cell.angle_gamma   90.00
#
_symmetry.space_group_name_H-M   'P 1'
#
loop_
_entity.id
_entity.type
_entity.pdbx_description
1 polymer ?
#
loop_
_entity_poly.entity_id
_entity_poly.type
_entity_poly.pdbx_seq_one_letter_code
_entity_poly.pdbx_strand_id
1 'polypeptide(L)'
;MQSEFNENKSFGAIKMIKVHPQYPVDEHQQRKAVLLPLAEWEQILDYLEELDDIRAYDKAKAGSQEAMSFEQAVREIDEGSES
;
A
#
# COMPACT_ATOMS: atom_id res chain seq x y z
N MET A 1 -3.98 21.25 -32.43
CA MET A 1 -4.45 19.86 -32.54
C MET A 1 -3.35 18.94 -32.01
N GLN A 2 -3.12 19.06 -30.70
CA GLN A 2 -2.34 18.19 -29.81
C GLN A 2 -3.00 18.43 -28.42
N SER A 3 -3.52 17.48 -27.64
CA SER A 3 -3.67 16.02 -27.77
C SER A 3 -2.34 15.26 -27.91
N GLU A 4 -1.81 14.59 -26.87
CA GLU A 4 -2.36 14.27 -25.54
C GLU A 4 -1.26 14.42 -24.47
N PHE A 5 -1.52 15.17 -23.39
CA PHE A 5 -0.61 15.21 -22.24
C PHE A 5 -0.95 14.04 -21.31
N ASN A 6 -0.56 12.83 -21.73
CA ASN A 6 -0.80 11.60 -20.97
C ASN A 6 0.21 11.51 -19.80
N GLU A 7 -0.08 12.23 -18.72
CA GLU A 7 0.65 12.15 -17.44
C GLU A 7 0.33 10.85 -16.69
N ASN A 8 0.76 9.72 -17.26
CA ASN A 8 0.87 8.43 -16.58
C ASN A 8 2.32 7.93 -16.59
N LYS A 9 3.27 8.83 -16.32
CA LYS A 9 4.68 8.46 -16.07
C LYS A 9 4.85 7.94 -14.65
N SER A 10 4.50 6.66 -14.48
CA SER A 10 5.24 5.65 -13.70
C SER A 10 6.25 6.15 -12.64
N PHE A 11 5.77 6.84 -11.61
CA PHE A 11 6.10 6.43 -10.24
C PHE A 11 5.04 5.41 -9.83
N GLY A 12 5.41 4.42 -9.01
CA GLY A 12 4.59 3.23 -8.70
C GLY A 12 3.10 3.58 -8.57
N ALA A 13 2.29 3.06 -9.48
CA ALA A 13 0.98 3.64 -9.79
C ALA A 13 0.10 3.68 -8.53
N ILE A 14 -0.22 4.90 -8.06
CA ILE A 14 -1.12 5.10 -6.92
C ILE A 14 -2.45 4.44 -7.28
N LYS A 15 -2.73 3.31 -6.64
CA LYS A 15 -3.83 2.40 -6.97
C LYS A 15 -5.15 3.05 -6.58
N MET A 16 -5.71 3.84 -7.50
CA MET A 16 -6.95 4.57 -7.28
C MET A 16 -8.15 3.61 -7.23
N ILE A 17 -8.57 3.24 -6.03
CA ILE A 17 -9.81 2.47 -5.82
C ILE A 17 -11.00 3.39 -6.11
N LYS A 18 -11.94 2.88 -6.91
CA LYS A 18 -13.27 3.49 -7.08
C LYS A 18 -14.27 2.70 -6.27
N VAL A 19 -15.09 3.40 -5.49
CA VAL A 19 -16.10 2.80 -4.61
C VAL A 19 -17.47 3.44 -4.82
N HIS A 20 -18.52 2.66 -4.60
CA HIS A 20 -19.92 3.04 -4.81
C HIS A 20 -20.71 2.96 -3.49
N PRO A 21 -20.42 3.85 -2.53
CA PRO A 21 -21.04 3.84 -1.21
C PRO A 21 -22.52 4.19 -1.25
N GLN A 22 -23.32 3.41 -0.52
CA GLN A 22 -24.71 3.73 -0.20
C GLN A 22 -24.80 4.22 1.25
N TYR A 23 -25.63 5.23 1.48
CA TYR A 23 -25.77 5.90 2.78
C TYR A 23 -27.20 5.77 3.30
N PRO A 24 -27.55 4.68 4.02
CA PRO A 24 -28.83 4.60 4.70
C PRO A 24 -28.97 5.75 5.72
N VAL A 25 -30.15 6.36 5.71
CA VAL A 25 -30.53 7.43 6.64
C VAL A 25 -31.58 6.92 7.63
N ASP A 26 -31.60 7.51 8.82
CA ASP A 26 -32.64 7.28 9.80
C ASP A 26 -33.87 8.20 9.62
N GLU A 27 -34.83 8.10 10.56
CA GLU A 27 -36.05 8.91 10.60
C GLU A 27 -35.78 10.43 10.72
N HIS A 28 -34.57 10.83 11.12
CA HIS A 28 -34.12 12.22 11.22
C HIS A 28 -33.24 12.63 10.01
N GLN A 29 -33.22 11.83 8.94
CA GLN A 29 -32.40 12.01 7.74
C GLN A 29 -30.88 11.96 8.00
N GLN A 30 -30.44 11.40 9.14
CA GLN A 30 -29.02 11.30 9.49
C GLN A 30 -28.41 10.03 8.92
N ARG A 31 -27.29 10.17 8.19
CA ARG A 31 -26.51 9.03 7.68
C ARG A 31 -25.76 8.38 8.83
N LYS A 32 -26.11 7.14 9.17
CA LYS A 32 -25.52 6.39 10.31
C LYS A 32 -24.57 5.26 9.92
N ALA A 33 -24.59 4.85 8.65
CA ALA A 33 -23.70 3.81 8.13
C ALA A 33 -23.31 4.12 6.67
N VAL A 34 -22.28 3.42 6.21
CA VAL A 34 -21.91 3.33 4.80
C VAL A 34 -21.97 1.87 4.42
N LEU A 35 -22.69 1.54 3.35
CA LEU A 35 -22.73 0.20 2.78
C LEU A 35 -21.93 0.20 1.48
N LEU A 36 -21.07 -0.80 1.33
CA LEU A 36 -20.25 -1.03 0.14
C LEU A 36 -20.51 -2.46 -0.39
N PRO A 37 -20.39 -2.68 -1.70
CA PRO A 37 -20.19 -4.03 -2.24
C PRO A 37 -18.99 -4.70 -1.56
N LEU A 38 -19.12 -5.98 -1.19
CA LEU A 38 -18.07 -6.70 -0.45
C LEU A 38 -16.71 -6.65 -1.18
N ALA A 39 -16.71 -6.85 -2.50
CA ALA A 39 -15.51 -6.79 -3.33
C ALA A 39 -14.82 -5.40 -3.34
N GLU A 40 -15.54 -4.31 -3.08
CA GLU A 40 -14.94 -2.97 -2.93
C GLU A 40 -14.36 -2.77 -1.53
N TRP A 41 -14.99 -3.36 -0.50
CA TRP A 41 -14.44 -3.38 0.84
C TRP A 41 -13.15 -4.22 0.94
N GLU A 42 -13.13 -5.40 0.31
CA GLU A 42 -11.93 -6.24 0.20
C GLU A 42 -10.79 -5.50 -0.50
N GLN A 43 -11.06 -4.83 -1.64
CA GLN A 43 -10.06 -3.98 -2.31
C GLN A 43 -9.52 -2.84 -1.43
N ILE A 44 -10.34 -2.24 -0.55
CA ILE A 44 -9.87 -1.24 0.41
C ILE A 44 -8.91 -1.87 1.42
N LEU A 45 -9.20 -3.07 1.93
CA LEU A 45 -8.33 -3.76 2.87
C LEU A 45 -6.97 -4.10 2.26
N ASP A 46 -6.94 -4.67 1.06
CA ASP A 46 -5.70 -5.00 0.33
C ASP A 46 -4.78 -3.76 0.16
N TYR A 47 -5.37 -2.59 -0.11
CA TYR A 47 -4.61 -1.35 -0.29
C TYR A 47 -4.17 -0.69 1.02
N LEU A 48 -4.87 -0.96 2.13
CA LEU A 48 -4.42 -0.54 3.46
C LEU A 48 -3.21 -1.38 3.91
N GLU A 49 -3.19 -2.68 3.59
CA GLU A 49 -2.03 -3.55 3.79
C GLU A 49 -0.81 -3.07 2.98
N GLU A 50 -0.99 -2.83 1.67
CA GLU A 50 0.04 -2.27 0.79
C GLU A 50 0.60 -0.92 1.31
N LEU A 51 -0.25 -0.07 1.87
CA LEU A 51 0.15 1.21 2.46
C LEU A 51 0.92 1.06 3.79
N ASP A 52 0.58 0.05 4.61
CA ASP A 52 1.30 -0.23 5.85
C ASP A 52 2.67 -0.86 5.60
N ASP A 53 2.83 -1.68 4.55
CA ASP A 53 4.14 -2.16 4.08
C ASP A 53 5.04 -1.00 3.63
N ILE A 54 4.50 -0.04 2.87
CA ILE A 54 5.25 1.18 2.46
C ILE A 54 5.71 1.97 3.71
N ARG A 55 4.82 2.16 4.69
CA ARG A 55 5.16 2.83 5.97
C ARG A 55 6.22 2.07 6.77
N ALA A 56 6.17 0.74 6.76
CA ALA A 56 7.15 -0.11 7.41
C ALA A 56 8.53 0.01 6.73
N TYR A 57 8.57 0.03 5.39
CA TYR A 57 9.78 0.28 4.62
C TYR A 57 10.39 1.66 4.92
N ASP A 58 9.58 2.73 4.86
CA ASP A 58 10.04 4.09 5.18
C ASP A 58 10.61 4.18 6.59
N LYS A 59 9.94 3.56 7.59
CA LYS A 59 10.42 3.50 8.97
C LYS A 59 11.74 2.74 9.08
N ALA A 60 11.91 1.63 8.37
CA ALA A 60 13.16 0.85 8.36
C ALA A 60 14.31 1.60 7.65
N LYS A 61 13.98 2.47 6.68
CA LYS A 61 14.94 3.27 5.90
C LYS A 61 15.30 4.61 6.53
N ALA A 62 14.49 5.14 7.44
CA ALA A 62 14.74 6.39 8.14
C ALA A 62 15.87 6.34 9.18
N GLY A 63 16.25 5.13 9.64
CA GLY A 63 17.37 4.92 10.56
C GLY A 63 18.73 4.80 9.88
N SER A 64 19.80 4.93 10.66
CA SER A 64 21.14 4.54 10.21
C SER A 64 21.18 3.05 9.92
N GLN A 65 21.37 2.67 8.66
CA GLN A 65 21.46 1.27 8.26
C GLN A 65 22.91 0.79 8.34
N GLU A 66 23.12 -0.40 8.89
CA GLU A 66 24.41 -1.07 8.80
C GLU A 66 24.61 -1.53 7.34
N ALA A 67 25.71 -1.06 6.73
CA ALA A 67 26.06 -1.39 5.37
C ALA A 67 27.25 -2.36 5.37
N MET A 68 27.00 -3.61 4.99
CA MET A 68 28.01 -4.64 4.76
C MET A 68 28.19 -4.90 3.26
N SER A 69 29.32 -5.49 2.86
CA SER A 69 29.51 -5.91 1.46
C SER A 69 28.67 -7.15 1.15
N PHE A 70 28.36 -7.37 -0.13
CA PHE A 70 27.61 -8.55 -0.57
C PHE A 70 28.35 -9.85 -0.23
N GLU A 71 29.68 -9.86 -0.38
CA GLU A 71 30.57 -10.99 -0.08
C GLU A 71 30.66 -11.28 1.43
N GLN A 72 30.40 -10.29 2.28
CA GLN A 72 30.28 -10.47 3.72
C GLN A 72 28.90 -11.06 4.06
N ALA A 73 27.82 -10.48 3.53
CA ALA A 73 26.45 -10.93 3.78
C ALA A 73 26.23 -12.39 3.38
N VAL A 74 26.74 -12.83 2.21
CA VAL A 74 26.66 -14.23 1.77
C VAL A 74 27.37 -15.16 2.75
N ARG A 75 28.57 -14.79 3.20
CA ARG A 75 29.35 -15.60 4.15
C ARG A 75 28.63 -15.78 5.49
N GLU A 76 28.07 -14.71 6.04
CA GLU A 76 27.35 -14.77 7.33
C GLU A 76 26.07 -15.63 7.23
N ILE A 77 25.40 -15.64 6.08
CA ILE A 77 24.24 -16.50 5.82
C ILE A 77 24.66 -17.98 5.71
N ASP A 78 25.71 -18.28 4.95
CA ASP A 78 26.21 -19.64 4.78
C ASP A 78 26.69 -20.21 6.14
N GLU A 79 27.50 -19.47 6.89
CA GLU A 79 28.01 -19.85 8.22
C GLU A 79 26.86 -20.03 9.24
N GLY A 80 25.81 -19.21 9.17
CA GLY A 80 24.63 -19.33 10.03
C GLY A 80 23.69 -20.50 9.67
N SER A 81 23.88 -21.14 8.50
CA SER A 81 23.04 -22.25 8.03
C SER A 81 23.52 -23.65 8.44
N GLU A 82 24.72 -23.76 9.01
CA GLU A 82 25.35 -25.02 9.43
C GLU A 82 25.17 -25.36 10.93
N SER A 83 24.25 -24.68 11.65
CA SER A 83 24.00 -24.83 13.10
C SER A 83 22.69 -25.56 13.46
#